data_AF-A0A9K3NN11-F1
#
_entry.id   AF-A0A9K3NN11-F1
#
_cell.length_a   1.000
_cell.length_b   1.000
_cell.length_c   1.000
_cell.angle_alpha   90.00
_cell.angle_beta   90.00
_cell.angle_gamma   90.00
#
_symmetry.space_group_name_H-M   'P 1'
#
loop_
_entity.id
_entity.type
_entity.pdbx_description
1 polymer ?
#
loop_
_entity_poly.entity_id
_entity_poly.type
_entity_poly.pdbx_seq_one_letter_code
_entity_poly.pdbx_strand_id
1 'polypeptide(L)'
;MKRHRPLPSPPSLTTVTPTPHHPKPTITSYYTSKKPRKPPFCHTPLKPLIGFRFLIRGVGFYQFPDLDRLAKVSEEELRKAGFGYRAKYIRGTVEVLQSKPGGGVEWLTSLRKLDLESAIEALTSLPGVGPKVAACIALFSLDQHHAVPVDTHVWKIATRYLVPELAGKRLTPKLCTHVADAFVQKYGKYAGWAQTLLFIAELPSQKALLQSLSNGTAKDVKPPKIKEEEES
;
A
#
# COMPACT_ATOMS: atom_id res chain seq x y z
N MET A 1 40.67 -33.81 -14.08
CA MET A 1 40.49 -32.34 -14.00
C MET A 1 39.40 -31.91 -14.98
N LYS A 2 38.29 -31.34 -14.51
CA LYS A 2 37.29 -30.67 -15.37
C LYS A 2 37.30 -29.18 -15.01
N ARG A 3 37.49 -28.30 -16.00
CA ARG A 3 37.59 -26.84 -15.77
C ARG A 3 36.19 -26.28 -15.53
N HIS A 4 35.93 -25.71 -14.35
CA HIS A 4 34.72 -24.90 -14.14
C HIS A 4 34.83 -23.60 -14.95
N ARG A 5 33.77 -23.24 -15.69
CA ARG A 5 33.61 -21.88 -16.21
C ARG A 5 33.10 -20.97 -15.09
N PRO A 6 33.62 -19.75 -14.94
CA PRO A 6 33.04 -18.77 -14.02
C PRO A 6 31.63 -18.36 -14.49
N LEU A 7 30.75 -18.09 -13.53
CA LEU A 7 29.41 -17.57 -13.79
C LEU A 7 29.49 -16.11 -14.28
N PRO A 8 28.59 -15.67 -15.18
CA PRO A 8 28.52 -14.26 -15.56
C PRO A 8 28.11 -13.38 -14.38
N SER A 9 28.72 -12.21 -14.26
CA SER A 9 28.32 -11.19 -13.28
C SER A 9 26.89 -10.71 -13.56
N PRO A 10 26.05 -10.46 -12.53
CA PRO A 10 24.72 -9.90 -12.73
C PRO A 10 24.81 -8.50 -13.36
N PRO A 11 23.85 -8.10 -14.22
CA PRO A 11 23.81 -6.75 -14.74
C PRO A 11 23.60 -5.74 -13.61
N SER A 12 24.28 -4.60 -13.72
CA SER A 12 24.20 -3.51 -12.74
C SER A 12 22.76 -3.06 -12.52
N LEU A 13 22.21 -3.35 -11.34
CA LEU A 13 20.96 -2.76 -10.87
C LEU A 13 21.15 -1.25 -10.71
N THR A 14 20.81 -0.49 -11.74
CA THR A 14 20.59 0.96 -11.60
C THR A 14 19.53 1.18 -10.53
N THR A 15 19.96 1.70 -9.39
CA THR A 15 19.07 2.08 -8.30
C THR A 15 18.10 3.15 -8.79
N VAL A 16 16.86 2.76 -9.04
CA VAL A 16 15.75 3.71 -9.13
C VAL A 16 15.60 4.32 -7.74
N THR A 17 16.21 5.49 -7.53
CA THR A 17 15.98 6.29 -6.33
C THR A 17 14.49 6.59 -6.25
N PRO A 18 13.78 6.17 -5.19
CA PRO A 18 12.34 6.43 -5.10
C PRO A 18 12.11 7.94 -5.06
N THR A 19 11.46 8.47 -6.09
CA THR A 19 10.96 9.85 -6.09
C THR A 19 10.00 10.02 -4.90
N PRO A 20 10.08 11.09 -4.10
CA PRO A 20 9.26 11.20 -2.89
C PRO A 20 7.76 11.22 -3.21
N HIS A 21 7.07 10.10 -2.99
CA HIS A 21 5.63 10.03 -3.21
C HIS A 21 4.90 10.99 -2.27
N HIS A 22 4.14 11.93 -2.83
CA HIS A 22 3.37 12.92 -2.08
C HIS A 22 2.44 12.19 -1.08
N PRO A 23 2.33 12.62 0.20
CA PRO A 23 1.48 11.92 1.18
C PRO A 23 -0.03 11.98 0.91
N LYS A 24 -0.50 12.91 0.06
CA LYS A 24 -1.92 13.10 -0.27
C LYS A 24 -2.62 11.84 -0.85
N PRO A 25 -2.14 11.19 -1.93
CA PRO A 25 -2.76 9.98 -2.48
C PRO A 25 -2.83 8.79 -1.51
N THR A 26 -1.85 8.63 -0.62
CA THR A 26 -1.67 7.37 0.14
C THR A 26 -2.69 7.17 1.24
N ILE A 27 -3.07 8.23 1.97
CA ILE A 27 -4.09 8.17 3.03
C ILE A 27 -5.43 7.71 2.43
N THR A 28 -5.86 8.36 1.34
CA THR A 28 -7.17 8.11 0.75
C THR A 28 -7.17 6.81 -0.09
N SER A 29 -6.05 6.46 -0.73
CA SER A 29 -5.86 5.12 -1.31
C SER A 29 -5.96 4.02 -0.26
N TYR A 30 -5.54 4.26 0.99
CA TYR A 30 -5.72 3.27 2.04
C TYR A 30 -7.20 3.05 2.41
N TYR A 31 -8.01 4.11 2.51
CA TYR A 31 -9.44 3.98 2.78
C TYR A 31 -10.16 3.13 1.71
N THR A 32 -9.71 3.13 0.47
CA THR A 32 -10.22 2.22 -0.59
C THR A 32 -9.74 0.77 -0.45
N SER A 33 -8.64 0.51 0.26
CA SER A 33 -7.92 -0.78 0.23
C SER A 33 -8.43 -1.86 1.20
N LYS A 34 -9.27 -1.55 2.20
CA LYS A 34 -9.81 -2.56 3.13
C LYS A 34 -10.90 -3.45 2.47
N LYS A 35 -10.46 -4.39 1.62
CA LYS A 35 -11.18 -5.54 1.05
C LYS A 35 -12.68 -5.31 0.67
N PRO A 36 -12.99 -4.89 -0.56
CA PRO A 36 -14.11 -5.48 -1.29
C PRO A 36 -13.79 -6.97 -1.58
N ARG A 37 -14.79 -7.86 -1.58
CA ARG A 37 -14.61 -9.31 -1.86
C ARG A 37 -14.58 -9.65 -3.37
N LYS A 38 -14.40 -8.69 -4.27
CA LYS A 38 -14.39 -8.88 -5.74
C LYS A 38 -13.47 -7.87 -6.44
N PRO A 39 -12.74 -8.25 -7.51
CA PRO A 39 -12.17 -7.33 -8.50
C PRO A 39 -13.13 -7.16 -9.72
N PRO A 40 -12.92 -6.16 -10.61
CA PRO A 40 -11.99 -5.04 -10.52
C PRO A 40 -12.71 -3.69 -10.34
N PHE A 41 -12.04 -2.72 -9.72
CA PHE A 41 -12.51 -1.32 -9.59
C PHE A 41 -12.33 -0.50 -10.89
N CYS A 42 -12.36 -1.14 -12.06
CA CYS A 42 -12.07 -0.50 -13.35
C CYS A 42 -13.25 0.30 -13.94
N HIS A 43 -14.48 0.11 -13.44
CA HIS A 43 -15.65 0.86 -13.93
C HIS A 43 -16.44 1.56 -12.81
N THR A 44 -16.47 2.90 -12.93
CA THR A 44 -17.47 3.90 -12.45
C THR A 44 -17.40 4.59 -11.08
N PRO A 45 -17.06 4.00 -9.91
CA PRO A 45 -17.51 4.52 -8.60
C PRO A 45 -17.05 5.95 -8.26
N LEU A 46 -15.87 6.38 -8.74
CA LEU A 46 -15.33 7.70 -8.46
C LEU A 46 -15.86 8.83 -9.37
N LYS A 47 -16.62 8.56 -10.45
CA LYS A 47 -16.98 9.57 -11.48
C LYS A 47 -17.45 10.95 -10.98
N PRO A 48 -18.29 11.09 -9.93
CA PRO A 48 -18.69 12.42 -9.42
C PRO A 48 -17.67 13.08 -8.47
N LEU A 49 -16.57 12.41 -8.13
CA LEU A 49 -15.63 12.78 -7.06
C LEU A 49 -14.23 13.20 -7.57
N ILE A 50 -14.04 13.29 -8.89
CA ILE A 50 -12.68 13.25 -9.45
C ILE A 50 -12.00 14.63 -9.55
N GLY A 51 -10.67 14.61 -9.48
CA GLY A 51 -9.79 15.70 -9.92
C GLY A 51 -9.85 15.95 -11.43
N PHE A 52 -8.80 16.58 -11.96
CA PHE A 52 -8.70 16.88 -13.40
C PHE A 52 -8.73 15.59 -14.26
N ARG A 53 -9.50 15.61 -15.34
CA ARG A 53 -9.52 14.54 -16.36
C ARG A 53 -8.47 14.87 -17.43
N PHE A 54 -7.65 13.89 -17.78
CA PHE A 54 -6.66 14.00 -18.86
C PHE A 54 -6.71 12.75 -19.75
N LEU A 55 -6.18 12.84 -20.96
CA LEU A 55 -6.17 11.76 -21.95
C LEU A 55 -4.73 11.36 -22.26
N ILE A 56 -4.45 10.06 -22.24
CA ILE A 56 -3.19 9.49 -22.73
C ILE A 56 -3.55 8.36 -23.68
N ARG A 57 -3.16 8.49 -24.96
CA ARG A 57 -3.41 7.48 -26.02
C ARG A 57 -4.89 7.03 -26.09
N GLY A 58 -5.81 7.99 -26.09
CA GLY A 58 -7.27 7.74 -26.11
C GLY A 58 -7.88 7.30 -24.77
N VAL A 59 -7.08 6.78 -23.83
CA VAL A 59 -7.56 6.35 -22.52
C VAL A 59 -7.75 7.57 -21.59
N GLY A 60 -8.94 7.67 -21.00
CA GLY A 60 -9.30 8.72 -20.05
C GLY A 60 -8.78 8.43 -18.64
N PHE A 61 -7.84 9.26 -18.19
CA PHE A 61 -7.29 9.25 -16.84
C PHE A 61 -7.82 10.42 -16.01
N TYR A 62 -7.59 10.31 -14.71
CA TYR A 62 -8.36 11.01 -13.70
C TYR A 62 -7.47 11.22 -12.47
N GLN A 63 -7.19 12.47 -12.11
CA GLN A 63 -6.32 12.78 -10.98
C GLN A 63 -7.01 12.49 -9.65
N PHE A 64 -6.23 12.05 -8.66
CA PHE A 64 -6.71 11.93 -7.28
C PHE A 64 -7.21 13.30 -6.77
N PRO A 65 -8.41 13.40 -6.16
CA PRO A 65 -8.94 14.69 -5.70
C PRO A 65 -8.10 15.32 -4.59
N ASP A 66 -7.98 16.65 -4.64
CA ASP A 66 -7.42 17.47 -3.57
C ASP A 66 -8.38 17.54 -2.34
N LEU A 67 -7.88 18.09 -1.23
CA LEU A 67 -8.63 18.18 0.02
C LEU A 67 -9.86 19.11 -0.10
N ASP A 68 -9.77 20.18 -0.89
CA ASP A 68 -10.83 21.16 -1.04
C ASP A 68 -11.99 20.64 -1.91
N ARG A 69 -11.70 19.76 -2.88
CA ARG A 69 -12.72 18.95 -3.58
C ARG A 69 -13.37 17.97 -2.62
N LEU A 70 -12.59 17.19 -1.87
CA LEU A 70 -13.13 16.21 -0.93
C LEU A 70 -13.99 16.86 0.17
N ALA A 71 -13.66 18.09 0.58
CA ALA A 71 -14.41 18.85 1.57
C ALA A 71 -15.81 19.28 1.07
N LYS A 72 -16.03 19.35 -0.24
CA LYS A 72 -17.33 19.69 -0.85
C LYS A 72 -18.27 18.49 -0.99
N VAL A 73 -17.74 17.27 -0.94
CA VAL A 73 -18.49 16.03 -1.12
C VAL A 73 -19.10 15.59 0.21
N SER A 74 -20.41 15.34 0.26
CA SER A 74 -21.11 14.85 1.45
C SER A 74 -20.78 13.38 1.79
N GLU A 75 -21.05 12.95 3.04
CA GLU A 75 -20.95 11.53 3.40
C GLU A 75 -21.87 10.65 2.53
N GLU A 76 -23.06 11.15 2.19
CA GLU A 76 -24.06 10.40 1.43
C GLU A 76 -23.65 10.17 -0.03
N GLU A 77 -22.99 11.15 -0.66
CA GLU A 77 -22.39 10.96 -2.00
C GLU A 77 -21.26 9.91 -1.97
N LEU A 78 -20.42 9.92 -0.92
CA LEU A 78 -19.40 8.88 -0.73
C LEU A 78 -20.03 7.50 -0.47
N ARG A 79 -21.15 7.41 0.25
CA ARG A 79 -21.90 6.15 0.43
C ARG A 79 -22.46 5.64 -0.90
N LYS A 80 -23.09 6.51 -1.69
CA LYS A 80 -23.60 6.21 -3.05
C LYS A 80 -22.46 5.80 -4.01
N ALA A 81 -21.28 6.40 -3.87
CA ALA A 81 -20.06 6.01 -4.57
C ALA A 81 -19.41 4.69 -4.07
N GLY A 82 -20.06 3.96 -3.16
CA GLY A 82 -19.63 2.62 -2.73
C GLY A 82 -18.58 2.58 -1.62
N PHE A 83 -18.23 3.71 -0.99
CA PHE A 83 -17.30 3.73 0.15
C PHE A 83 -17.92 3.15 1.44
N GLY A 84 -19.25 3.04 1.50
CA GLY A 84 -19.98 2.49 2.64
C GLY A 84 -19.63 3.18 3.95
N TYR A 85 -19.39 2.39 5.01
CA TYR A 85 -19.02 2.92 6.34
C TYR A 85 -17.75 3.79 6.38
N ARG A 86 -16.92 3.76 5.32
CA ARG A 86 -15.68 4.56 5.24
C ARG A 86 -15.93 5.98 4.75
N ALA A 87 -17.11 6.27 4.21
CA ALA A 87 -17.54 7.62 3.88
C ALA A 87 -17.36 8.57 5.08
N LYS A 88 -17.83 8.15 6.27
CA LYS A 88 -17.68 8.88 7.54
C LYS A 88 -16.21 9.18 7.88
N TYR A 89 -15.32 8.21 7.68
CA TYR A 89 -13.90 8.36 7.96
C TYR A 89 -13.21 9.33 7.00
N ILE A 90 -13.57 9.28 5.70
CA ILE A 90 -13.06 10.21 4.69
C ILE A 90 -13.49 11.64 5.03
N ARG A 91 -14.78 11.86 5.33
CA ARG A 91 -15.31 13.16 5.79
C ARG A 91 -14.57 13.69 7.01
N GLY A 92 -14.56 12.94 8.11
CA GLY A 92 -13.92 13.36 9.34
C GLY A 92 -12.40 13.55 9.19
N THR A 93 -11.73 12.76 8.35
CA THR A 93 -10.30 12.97 8.04
C THR A 93 -10.07 14.27 7.28
N VAL A 94 -10.91 14.62 6.31
CA VAL A 94 -10.80 15.87 5.55
C VAL A 94 -11.05 17.08 6.45
N GLU A 95 -12.08 17.04 7.29
CA GLU A 95 -12.41 18.09 8.27
C GLU A 95 -11.26 18.31 9.26
N VAL A 96 -10.71 17.22 9.84
CA VAL A 96 -9.53 17.30 10.72
C VAL A 96 -8.33 17.86 9.96
N LEU A 97 -8.05 17.41 8.73
CA LEU A 97 -6.92 17.91 7.93
C LEU A 97 -7.07 19.40 7.60
N GLN A 98 -8.25 19.89 7.23
CA GLN A 98 -8.46 21.32 6.94
C GLN A 98 -8.23 22.21 8.18
N SER A 99 -8.45 21.71 9.40
CA SER A 99 -8.11 22.42 10.63
C SER A 99 -6.61 22.42 11.00
N LYS A 100 -5.77 21.66 10.29
CA LYS A 100 -4.31 21.62 10.51
C LYS A 100 -3.59 22.69 9.66
N PRO A 101 -2.37 23.11 10.06
CA PRO A 101 -1.55 24.07 9.30
C PRO A 101 -1.44 23.74 7.81
N GLY A 102 -1.47 24.78 6.97
CA GLY A 102 -1.40 24.68 5.51
C GLY A 102 -2.53 23.87 4.89
N GLY A 103 -3.76 23.94 5.43
CA GLY A 103 -4.89 23.11 5.00
C GLY A 103 -4.60 21.60 5.11
N GLY A 104 -3.80 21.22 6.11
CA GLY A 104 -3.32 19.86 6.33
C GLY A 104 -2.19 19.41 5.42
N VAL A 105 -1.87 20.13 4.35
CA VAL A 105 -0.78 19.78 3.41
C VAL A 105 0.59 19.95 4.07
N GLU A 106 0.79 21.07 4.76
CA GLU A 106 2.03 21.34 5.50
C GLU A 106 2.18 20.39 6.68
N TRP A 107 1.09 20.15 7.43
CA TRP A 107 1.09 19.18 8.53
C TRP A 107 1.49 17.77 8.04
N LEU A 108 0.84 17.23 7.00
CA LEU A 108 1.21 15.93 6.42
C LEU A 108 2.67 15.88 5.93
N THR A 109 3.19 17.00 5.44
CA THR A 109 4.58 17.10 4.98
C THR A 109 5.56 17.17 6.15
N SER A 110 5.19 17.80 7.26
CA SER A 110 6.02 17.86 8.49
C SER A 110 6.20 16.50 9.15
N LEU A 111 5.27 15.55 8.97
CA LEU A 111 5.38 14.19 9.55
C LEU A 111 6.61 13.42 9.03
N ARG A 112 7.19 13.80 7.87
CA ARG A 112 8.48 13.26 7.39
C ARG A 112 9.68 13.59 8.27
N LYS A 113 9.58 14.63 9.11
CA LYS A 113 10.65 15.07 10.02
C LYS A 113 10.59 14.38 11.38
N LEU A 114 9.51 13.65 11.65
CA LEU A 114 9.32 12.91 12.89
C LEU A 114 9.96 11.52 12.82
N ASP A 115 10.23 10.92 13.97
CA ASP A 115 10.48 9.49 14.08
C ASP A 115 9.21 8.67 13.77
N LEU A 116 9.37 7.36 13.62
CA LEU A 116 8.27 6.47 13.24
C LEU A 116 7.15 6.40 14.28
N GLU A 117 7.46 6.43 15.57
CA GLU A 117 6.46 6.32 16.64
C GLU A 117 5.59 7.57 16.68
N SER A 118 6.21 8.75 16.74
CA SER A 118 5.55 10.05 16.66
C SER A 118 4.73 10.20 15.37
N ALA A 119 5.24 9.73 14.23
CA ALA A 119 4.50 9.76 12.96
C ALA A 119 3.27 8.81 12.98
N ILE A 120 3.40 7.63 13.58
CA ILE A 120 2.28 6.69 13.72
C ILE A 120 1.20 7.22 14.67
N GLU A 121 1.58 7.83 15.79
CA GLU A 121 0.66 8.46 16.74
C GLU A 121 -0.10 9.61 16.06
N ALA A 122 0.62 10.55 15.45
CA ALA A 122 0.05 11.70 14.75
C ALA A 122 -0.94 11.27 13.65
N LEU A 123 -0.62 10.24 12.87
CA LEU A 123 -1.53 9.68 11.87
C LEU A 123 -2.74 8.98 12.49
N THR A 124 -2.55 8.25 13.59
CA THR A 124 -3.63 7.49 14.26
C THR A 124 -4.67 8.40 14.93
N SER A 125 -4.37 9.70 15.11
CA SER A 125 -5.36 10.72 15.49
C SER A 125 -6.43 10.99 14.41
N LEU A 126 -6.22 10.56 13.15
CA LEU A 126 -7.15 10.79 12.05
C LEU A 126 -8.32 9.76 12.07
N PRO A 127 -9.59 10.18 11.89
CA PRO A 127 -10.75 9.31 11.99
C PRO A 127 -10.73 8.08 11.06
N GLY A 128 -10.49 6.89 11.62
CA GLY A 128 -10.46 5.63 10.85
C GLY A 128 -9.06 5.17 10.41
N VAL A 129 -8.03 5.98 10.68
CA VAL A 129 -6.63 5.54 10.70
C VAL A 129 -6.40 4.75 11.99
N GLY A 130 -5.66 3.66 11.89
CA GLY A 130 -5.19 2.87 13.03
C GLY A 130 -3.77 2.38 12.75
N PRO A 131 -3.09 1.69 13.68
CA PRO A 131 -1.65 1.43 13.59
C PRO A 131 -1.16 0.84 12.25
N LYS A 132 -1.86 -0.17 11.69
CA LYS A 132 -1.54 -0.74 10.37
C LYS A 132 -1.69 0.28 9.22
N VAL A 133 -2.68 1.16 9.32
CA VAL A 133 -2.94 2.23 8.35
C VAL A 133 -1.82 3.26 8.39
N ALA A 134 -1.51 3.73 9.60
CA ALA A 134 -0.44 4.68 9.87
C ALA A 134 0.91 4.15 9.39
N ALA A 135 1.24 2.90 9.69
CA ALA A 135 2.45 2.23 9.20
C ALA A 135 2.51 2.14 7.66
N CYS A 136 1.38 1.89 6.96
CA CYS A 136 1.35 1.95 5.48
C CYS A 136 1.68 3.35 4.95
N ILE A 137 1.11 4.40 5.56
CA ILE A 137 1.36 5.79 5.16
C ILE A 137 2.82 6.18 5.45
N ALA A 138 3.34 5.76 6.61
CA ALA A 138 4.73 5.99 7.00
C ALA A 138 5.71 5.35 6.00
N LEU A 139 5.51 4.06 5.68
CA LEU A 139 6.34 3.32 4.73
C LEU A 139 6.33 3.91 3.31
N PHE A 140 5.15 4.19 2.77
CA PHE A 140 4.99 4.56 1.35
C PHE A 140 5.01 6.06 1.07
N SER A 141 5.06 6.94 2.09
CA SER A 141 4.97 8.39 1.86
C SER A 141 5.68 9.29 2.87
N LEU A 142 6.06 8.78 4.04
CA LEU A 142 6.85 9.53 5.04
C LEU A 142 8.31 9.08 5.12
N ASP A 143 8.78 8.33 4.11
CA ASP A 143 10.17 7.86 3.95
C ASP A 143 10.66 6.92 5.08
N GLN A 144 9.74 6.40 5.90
CA GLN A 144 10.03 5.47 7.01
C GLN A 144 10.19 4.02 6.50
N HIS A 145 11.31 3.73 5.83
CA HIS A 145 11.57 2.44 5.16
C HIS A 145 11.56 1.19 6.09
N HIS A 146 11.69 1.40 7.40
CA HIS A 146 11.66 0.35 8.42
C HIS A 146 10.25 0.14 9.02
N ALA A 147 9.25 0.95 8.64
CA ALA A 147 7.87 0.80 9.11
C ALA A 147 7.24 -0.49 8.55
N VAL A 148 6.65 -1.32 9.42
CA VAL A 148 6.10 -2.64 9.07
C VAL A 148 4.57 -2.66 9.28
N PRO A 149 3.75 -2.60 8.21
CA PRO A 149 2.30 -2.62 8.33
C PRO A 149 1.72 -4.02 8.64
N VAL A 150 1.73 -4.42 9.90
CA VAL A 150 1.24 -5.75 10.32
C VAL A 150 -0.28 -5.90 10.19
N ASP A 151 -0.71 -6.77 9.28
CA ASP A 151 -2.09 -7.28 9.18
C ASP A 151 -2.17 -8.81 9.29
N THR A 152 -3.33 -9.41 9.02
CA THR A 152 -3.55 -10.85 9.14
C THR A 152 -2.84 -11.70 8.10
N HIS A 153 -2.31 -11.14 7.02
CA HIS A 153 -1.42 -11.83 6.08
C HIS A 153 0.02 -11.72 6.52
N VAL A 154 0.47 -10.51 6.89
CA VAL A 154 1.82 -10.29 7.45
C VAL A 154 2.02 -11.11 8.72
N TRP A 155 1.00 -11.22 9.57
CA TRP A 155 0.97 -12.12 10.73
C TRP A 155 1.28 -13.57 10.34
N LYS A 156 0.60 -14.11 9.32
CA LYS A 156 0.82 -15.50 8.85
C LYS A 156 2.22 -15.71 8.28
N ILE A 157 2.80 -14.69 7.65
CA ILE A 157 4.19 -14.73 7.15
C ILE A 157 5.15 -14.73 8.35
N ALA A 158 4.94 -13.84 9.31
CA ALA A 158 5.75 -13.73 10.52
C ALA A 158 5.73 -15.04 11.32
N THR A 159 4.55 -15.58 11.65
CA THR A 159 4.39 -16.84 12.39
C THR A 159 4.82 -18.09 11.62
N ARG A 160 5.28 -17.96 10.37
CA ARG A 160 5.80 -19.06 9.56
C ARG A 160 7.30 -19.00 9.33
N TYR A 161 7.89 -17.81 9.23
CA TYR A 161 9.29 -17.63 8.79
C TYR A 161 10.15 -16.70 9.67
N LEU A 162 9.57 -16.09 10.72
CA LEU A 162 10.27 -15.17 11.64
C LEU A 162 10.08 -15.53 13.12
N VAL A 163 8.82 -15.72 13.54
CA VAL A 163 8.39 -15.89 14.94
C VAL A 163 7.43 -17.08 15.09
N PRO A 164 7.88 -18.32 14.79
CA PRO A 164 7.02 -19.52 14.79
C PRO A 164 6.37 -19.83 16.14
N GLU A 165 6.98 -19.41 17.26
CA GLU A 165 6.45 -19.50 18.63
C GLU A 165 5.21 -18.63 18.87
N LEU A 166 4.83 -17.79 17.92
CA LEU A 166 3.56 -17.05 17.92
C LEU A 166 2.45 -17.71 17.08
N ALA A 167 2.71 -18.85 16.43
CA ALA A 167 1.69 -19.61 15.71
C ALA A 167 0.50 -19.97 16.62
N GLY A 168 -0.71 -19.93 16.07
CA GLY A 168 -1.95 -20.19 16.81
C GLY A 168 -2.43 -19.06 17.74
N LYS A 169 -1.59 -18.10 18.11
CA LYS A 169 -2.00 -16.96 18.96
C LYS A 169 -2.90 -15.97 18.20
N ARG A 170 -3.82 -15.32 18.92
CA ARG A 170 -4.65 -14.24 18.38
C ARG A 170 -3.83 -12.96 18.22
N LEU A 171 -3.98 -12.28 17.09
CA LEU A 171 -3.34 -10.98 16.83
C LEU A 171 -3.84 -9.92 17.83
N THR A 172 -2.92 -9.28 18.55
CA THR A 172 -3.17 -8.18 19.48
C THR A 172 -2.21 -7.01 19.18
N PRO A 173 -2.47 -5.77 19.63
CA PRO A 173 -1.57 -4.64 19.36
C PRO A 173 -0.12 -4.89 19.79
N LYS A 174 0.10 -5.46 20.98
CA LYS A 174 1.44 -5.83 21.47
C LYS A 174 2.15 -6.84 20.56
N LEU A 175 1.41 -7.81 20.03
CA LEU A 175 1.94 -8.81 19.09
C LEU A 175 2.17 -8.22 17.69
N CYS A 176 1.45 -7.17 17.29
CA CYS A 176 1.77 -6.41 16.07
C CYS A 176 3.13 -5.70 16.21
N THR A 177 3.39 -5.04 17.34
CA THR A 177 4.70 -4.39 17.61
C THR A 177 5.83 -5.43 17.57
N HIS A 178 5.69 -6.53 18.33
CA HIS A 178 6.70 -7.59 18.34
C HIS A 178 6.98 -8.19 16.95
N VAL A 179 5.95 -8.34 16.10
CA VAL A 179 6.16 -8.77 14.70
C VAL A 179 6.91 -7.70 13.89
N ALA A 180 6.57 -6.42 14.04
CA ALA A 180 7.30 -5.33 13.39
C ALA A 180 8.78 -5.32 13.82
N ASP A 181 9.05 -5.48 15.12
CA ASP A 181 10.40 -5.55 15.68
C ASP A 181 11.18 -6.74 15.10
N ALA A 182 10.57 -7.92 14.99
CA ALA A 182 11.20 -9.10 14.38
C ALA A 182 11.54 -8.89 12.89
N PHE A 183 10.70 -8.14 12.14
CA PHE A 183 11.01 -7.73 10.78
C PHE A 183 12.18 -6.73 10.73
N VAL A 184 12.22 -5.74 11.63
CA VAL A 184 13.33 -4.76 11.74
C VAL A 184 14.63 -5.44 12.16
N GLN A 185 14.60 -6.38 13.10
CA GLN A 185 15.76 -7.15 13.54
C GLN A 185 16.36 -8.00 12.39
N LYS A 186 15.50 -8.55 11.51
CA LYS A 186 15.92 -9.44 10.41
C LYS A 186 16.34 -8.69 9.13
N TYR A 187 15.72 -7.55 8.83
CA TYR A 187 15.90 -6.83 7.55
C TYR A 187 16.38 -5.38 7.69
N GLY A 188 16.59 -4.91 8.92
CA GLY A 188 17.15 -3.60 9.24
C GLY A 188 16.35 -2.43 8.65
N LYS A 189 17.08 -1.44 8.13
CA LYS A 189 16.55 -0.17 7.61
C LYS A 189 15.44 -0.33 6.55
N TYR A 190 15.39 -1.46 5.82
CA TYR A 190 14.46 -1.69 4.72
C TYR A 190 13.39 -2.75 5.04
N ALA A 191 13.12 -2.99 6.33
CA ALA A 191 12.16 -4.01 6.77
C ALA A 191 10.74 -3.88 6.20
N GLY A 192 10.23 -2.67 5.99
CA GLY A 192 8.93 -2.46 5.35
C GLY A 192 8.90 -2.86 3.87
N TRP A 193 10.00 -2.63 3.16
CA TRP A 193 10.16 -3.07 1.78
C TRP A 193 10.30 -4.61 1.68
N ALA A 194 11.08 -5.22 2.58
CA ALA A 194 11.18 -6.67 2.69
C ALA A 194 9.82 -7.32 3.01
N GLN A 195 9.06 -6.74 3.95
CA GLN A 195 7.68 -7.16 4.24
C GLN A 195 6.78 -7.05 3.00
N THR A 196 6.89 -5.96 2.24
CA THR A 196 6.09 -5.74 1.02
C THR A 196 6.37 -6.82 -0.03
N LEU A 197 7.64 -7.17 -0.25
CA LEU A 197 8.02 -8.26 -1.16
C LEU A 197 7.48 -9.62 -0.71
N LEU A 198 7.60 -9.97 0.58
CA LEU A 198 7.06 -11.22 1.11
C LEU A 198 5.53 -11.28 1.03
N PHE A 199 4.84 -10.16 1.25
CA PHE A 199 3.40 -10.06 1.05
C PHE A 199 2.99 -10.31 -0.40
N ILE A 200 3.72 -9.73 -1.37
CA ILE A 200 3.48 -9.94 -2.81
C ILE A 200 3.71 -11.41 -3.18
N ALA A 201 4.81 -12.02 -2.73
CA ALA A 201 5.12 -13.43 -2.99
C ALA A 201 4.05 -14.40 -2.44
N GLU A 202 3.34 -14.01 -1.39
CA GLU A 202 2.28 -14.80 -0.78
C GLU A 202 0.89 -14.61 -1.43
N LEU A 203 0.75 -13.73 -2.43
CA LEU A 203 -0.48 -13.60 -3.22
C LEU A 203 -0.72 -14.87 -4.08
N PRO A 204 -1.97 -15.36 -4.22
CA PRO A 204 -2.25 -16.63 -4.91
C PRO A 204 -1.70 -16.73 -6.34
N SER A 205 -1.77 -15.64 -7.12
CA SER A 205 -1.23 -15.58 -8.48
C SER A 205 0.30 -15.68 -8.51
N GLN A 206 0.98 -15.06 -7.54
CA GLN A 206 2.44 -15.10 -7.43
C GLN A 206 2.93 -16.45 -6.92
N LYS A 207 2.20 -17.09 -5.99
CA LYS A 207 2.49 -18.47 -5.58
C LYS A 207 2.43 -19.45 -6.74
N ALA A 208 1.39 -19.37 -7.57
CA ALA A 208 1.25 -20.23 -8.74
C ALA A 208 2.42 -20.04 -9.74
N LEU A 209 2.83 -18.78 -9.98
CA LEU A 209 4.00 -18.47 -10.82
C LEU A 209 5.31 -19.00 -10.22
N LEU A 210 5.54 -18.81 -8.92
CA LEU A 210 6.76 -19.30 -8.25
C LEU A 210 6.83 -20.84 -8.25
N GLN A 211 5.68 -21.52 -8.11
CA GLN A 211 5.59 -22.99 -8.21
C GLN A 211 5.85 -23.52 -9.62
N SER A 212 5.42 -22.82 -10.68
CA SER A 212 5.75 -23.24 -12.06
C SER A 212 7.24 -23.05 -12.36
N LEU A 213 7.85 -22.00 -11.82
CA LEU A 213 9.29 -21.76 -11.93
C LEU A 213 10.12 -22.80 -11.15
N SER A 214 9.73 -23.16 -9.92
CA SER A 214 10.45 -24.18 -9.13
C SER A 214 10.38 -25.57 -9.75
N ASN A 215 9.29 -25.89 -10.45
CA ASN A 215 9.04 -27.22 -11.00
C ASN A 215 9.62 -27.40 -12.42
N GLY A 216 10.42 -26.45 -12.91
CA GLY A 216 11.12 -26.54 -14.20
C GLY A 216 10.22 -26.41 -15.44
N THR A 217 8.92 -26.15 -15.28
CA THR A 217 7.96 -26.02 -16.39
C THR A 217 7.90 -24.58 -16.93
N ALA A 218 9.06 -24.00 -17.22
CA ALA A 218 9.19 -22.73 -17.92
C ALA A 218 8.86 -22.89 -19.41
N LYS A 219 7.57 -23.04 -19.74
CA LYS A 219 7.03 -22.86 -21.10
C LYS A 219 5.88 -21.86 -21.07
N ASP A 220 6.10 -20.73 -21.72
CA ASP A 220 5.12 -19.72 -22.17
C ASP A 220 3.88 -19.47 -21.29
N VAL A 221 4.08 -18.88 -20.11
CA VAL A 221 3.01 -18.08 -19.48
C VAL A 221 2.99 -16.71 -20.18
N LYS A 222 2.28 -16.64 -21.32
CA LYS A 222 2.03 -15.38 -22.02
C LYS A 222 1.31 -14.40 -21.08
N PRO A 223 1.74 -13.13 -20.95
CA PRO A 223 1.02 -12.16 -20.12
C PRO A 223 -0.45 -12.04 -20.57
N PRO A 224 -1.39 -11.79 -19.65
CA PRO A 224 -2.81 -11.78 -19.97
C PRO A 224 -3.07 -10.76 -21.08
N LYS A 225 -3.71 -11.23 -22.17
CA LYS A 225 -4.12 -10.35 -23.28
C LYS A 225 -5.04 -9.27 -22.73
N ILE A 226 -4.59 -8.02 -22.79
CA ILE A 226 -5.48 -6.87 -22.76
C ILE A 226 -6.36 -7.01 -24.00
N LYS A 227 -7.68 -7.06 -23.81
CA LYS A 227 -8.61 -6.94 -24.93
C LYS A 227 -8.63 -5.47 -25.32
N GLU A 228 -8.09 -5.16 -26.48
CA GLU A 228 -8.52 -3.99 -27.23
C GLU A 228 -9.94 -4.32 -27.70
N GLU A 229 -10.94 -3.68 -27.09
CA GLU A 229 -12.31 -3.74 -27.59
C GLU A 229 -12.38 -2.78 -28.78
N GLU A 230 -12.57 -3.38 -29.95
CA GLU A 230 -12.61 -2.70 -31.23
C GLU A 230 -13.85 -1.80 -31.34
N GLU A 231 -13.68 -0.70 -32.06
CA GLU A 231 -14.62 0.42 -32.15
C GLU A 231 -15.85 0.08 -33.00
N SER A 232 -17.05 0.29 -32.44
CA SER A 232 -18.31 0.53 -33.17
C SER A 232 -19.37 1.20 -32.30
#